data_AF-A0A481ZJW1-F1
#
_entry.id   AF-A0A481ZJW1-F1
#
_cell.length_a   1.000
_cell.length_b   1.000
_cell.length_c   1.000
_cell.angle_alpha   90.00
_cell.angle_beta   90.00
_cell.angle_gamma   90.00
#
_symmetry.space_group_name_H-M   'P 1'
#
loop_
_entity.id
_entity.type
_entity.pdbx_description
1 polymer ?
#
loop_
_entity_poly.entity_id
_entity_poly.type
_entity_poly.pdbx_seq_one_letter_code
_entity_poly.pdbx_strand_id
1 'polypeptide(L)' 'MNVSKLSRRRLPLVGPGEFVDYKNMSLLRRFVSRRGKMLSKQMNGLTSKQQRLMTSAIKRARILALLPLVNNEIS' A
#
# COMPACT_ATOMS: atom_id res chain seq x y z
N MET A 1 -35.87 -4.85 -10.95
CA MET A 1 -35.53 -5.27 -9.57
C MET A 1 -34.03 -5.11 -9.39
N ASN A 2 -33.62 -4.29 -8.43
CA ASN A 2 -32.27 -3.75 -8.30
C ASN A 2 -31.42 -4.67 -7.41
N VAL A 3 -30.61 -5.53 -8.02
CA VAL A 3 -29.70 -6.40 -7.27
C VAL A 3 -28.44 -5.62 -6.86
N SER A 4 -28.46 -5.21 -5.60
CA SER A 4 -27.30 -5.11 -4.68
C SER A 4 -26.11 -4.25 -5.13
N LYS A 5 -26.22 -2.94 -4.85
CA LYS A 5 -25.12 -2.07 -4.43
C LYS A 5 -24.51 -2.58 -3.10
N LEU A 6 -23.90 -3.75 -3.11
CA LEU A 6 -22.95 -4.14 -2.06
C LEU A 6 -21.57 -3.85 -2.61
N SER A 7 -21.13 -2.61 -2.42
CA SER A 7 -19.70 -2.30 -2.33
C SER A 7 -19.14 -3.30 -1.32
N ARG A 8 -18.52 -4.38 -1.82
CA ARG A 8 -17.87 -5.41 -1.00
C ARG A 8 -16.96 -4.64 -0.07
N ARG A 9 -17.33 -4.51 1.21
CA ARG A 9 -16.54 -3.82 2.23
C ARG A 9 -15.24 -4.61 2.36
N ARG A 10 -14.26 -4.30 1.52
CA ARG A 10 -12.92 -4.84 1.64
C ARG A 10 -12.39 -4.33 2.96
N LEU A 11 -12.14 -5.25 3.88
CA LEU A 11 -11.53 -4.94 5.15
C LEU A 11 -10.23 -4.17 4.88
N PRO A 12 -9.96 -3.08 5.62
CA PRO A 12 -8.73 -2.33 5.43
C PRO A 12 -7.55 -3.28 5.68
N LEU A 13 -6.58 -3.30 4.75
CA LEU A 13 -5.37 -4.12 4.87
C LEU A 13 -4.49 -3.74 6.08
N VAL A 14 -4.77 -2.60 6.71
CA VAL A 14 -4.10 -2.06 7.88
C VAL A 14 -5.07 -2.07 9.05
N GLY A 15 -4.71 -2.78 10.11
CA GLY A 15 -5.50 -2.84 11.34
C GLY A 15 -5.47 -1.52 12.11
N PRO A 16 -6.52 -1.20 12.89
CA PRO A 16 -6.47 -0.06 13.81
C PRO A 16 -5.35 -0.27 14.84
N GLY A 17 -4.30 0.55 14.78
CA GLY A 17 -3.13 0.47 15.67
C GLY A 17 -1.80 0.16 14.97
N GLU A 18 -1.82 -0.26 13.70
CA GLU A 18 -0.57 -0.39 12.94
C GLU A 18 0.02 0.99 12.60
N PHE A 19 1.18 1.28 13.17
CA PHE A 19 1.90 2.53 12.90
C PHE A 19 2.61 2.45 11.55
N VAL A 20 2.26 3.37 10.64
CA VAL A 20 2.84 3.43 9.30
C VAL A 20 4.14 4.22 9.35
N ASP A 21 5.27 3.51 9.39
CA ASP A 21 6.61 4.09 9.38
C ASP A 21 7.48 3.47 8.27
N TYR A 22 8.50 4.22 7.81
CA TYR A 22 9.43 3.78 6.76
C TYR A 22 10.28 2.57 7.18
N LYS A 23 10.43 2.37 8.50
CA LYS A 23 11.19 1.26 9.10
C LYS A 23 10.46 -0.08 8.99
N ASN A 24 9.13 -0.08 8.87
CA ASN A 24 8.34 -1.32 8.84
C ASN A 24 8.27 -1.89 7.41
N MET A 25 9.36 -2.47 6.94
CA MET A 25 9.47 -3.00 5.57
C MET A 25 8.41 -4.06 5.25
N SER A 26 8.07 -4.93 6.22
CA SER A 26 7.08 -5.98 6.07
C SER A 26 5.71 -5.44 5.72
N LEU A 27 5.33 -4.32 6.34
CA LEU A 27 4.07 -3.63 6.05
C LEU A 27 4.13 -2.93 4.69
N LEU A 28 5.20 -2.16 4.43
CA LEU A 28 5.32 -1.38 3.19
C LEU A 28 5.38 -2.26 1.93
N ARG A 29 6.02 -3.44 2.01
CA ARG A 29 6.10 -4.40 0.89
C ARG A 29 4.71 -4.88 0.44
N ARG A 30 3.72 -4.97 1.33
CA ARG A 30 2.33 -5.33 0.97
C ARG A 30 1.66 -4.30 0.05
N PHE A 31 2.12 -3.05 0.08
CA PHE A 31 1.59 -1.94 -0.70
C PHE A 31 2.42 -1.61 -1.95
N VAL A 32 3.41 -2.45 -2.26
CA VAL A 32 4.27 -2.33 -3.43
C VAL A 32 4.10 -3.61 -4.26
N SER A 33 3.91 -3.44 -5.57
CA SER A 33 3.85 -4.55 -6.52
C SER A 33 5.21 -5.20 -6.71
N ARG A 34 5.25 -6.42 -7.27
CA ARG A 34 6.50 -7.13 -7.58
C ARG A 34 7.48 -6.32 -8.43
N ARG A 35 6.96 -5.43 -9.30
CA ARG A 35 7.75 -4.53 -10.16
C ARG A 35 8.27 -3.27 -9.45
N GLY A 36 8.06 -3.15 -8.14
CA GLY A 36 8.44 -1.97 -7.36
C GLY A 36 7.46 -0.79 -7.47
N LYS A 37 6.37 -0.89 -8.26
CA LYS A 37 5.35 0.17 -8.34
C LYS A 37 4.44 0.17 -7.11
N MET A 38 4.08 1.34 -6.60
CA MET A 38 3.11 1.48 -5.51
C MET A 38 1.70 1.10 -5.97
N LEU A 39 0.96 0.38 -5.12
CA LEU A 39 -0.42 0.01 -5.38
C LEU A 39 -1.37 1.21 -5.14
N SER A 40 -2.45 1.26 -5.93
CA SER A 40 -3.44 2.33 -5.84
C SER A 40 -4.38 2.12 -4.63
N LYS A 41 -4.99 3.21 -4.16
CA LYS A 41 -5.96 3.19 -3.06
C LYS A 41 -7.09 2.17 -3.27
N GLN A 42 -7.60 2.05 -4.50
CA GLN A 42 -8.69 1.13 -4.85
C GLN A 42 -8.32 -0.33 -4.61
N MET A 43 -7.06 -0.70 -4.85
CA MET A 43 -6.58 -2.06 -4.58
C MET A 43 -6.32 -2.29 -3.09
N ASN A 44 -5.79 -1.27 -2.40
CA ASN A 44 -5.35 -1.37 -1.01
C ASN A 44 -6.48 -1.32 0.02
N GLY A 45 -7.65 -0.77 -0.34
CA GLY A 45 -8.75 -0.56 0.61
C GLY A 45 -8.43 0.46 1.72
N LEU A 46 -7.42 1.30 1.52
CA LEU A 46 -6.99 2.32 2.49
C LEU A 46 -7.88 3.57 2.43
N THR A 47 -8.04 4.24 3.56
CA THR A 47 -8.58 5.60 3.58
C THR A 47 -7.63 6.58 2.89
N SER A 48 -8.12 7.73 2.43
CA SER A 48 -7.27 8.75 1.80
C SER A 48 -6.15 9.25 2.73
N LYS A 49 -6.43 9.35 4.04
CA LYS A 49 -5.44 9.74 5.05
C LYS A 49 -4.33 8.69 5.19
N GLN A 50 -4.70 7.41 5.32
CA GLN A 50 -3.75 6.31 5.40
C GLN A 50 -2.91 6.19 4.12
N GLN A 51 -3.51 6.33 2.93
CA GLN A 51 -2.77 6.30 1.67
C GLN A 51 -1.70 7.41 1.60
N ARG A 52 -1.99 8.63 2.08
CA ARG A 52 -1.00 9.73 2.15
C ARG A 52 0.16 9.39 3.08
N LEU A 53 -0.13 8.86 4.27
CA LEU A 53 0.89 8.40 5.23
C LEU A 53 1.76 7.29 4.63
N MET A 54 1.12 6.29 4.01
CA MET A 54 1.79 5.19 3.33
C MET A 54 2.70 5.68 2.21
N THR A 55 2.23 6.65 1.44
CA THR A 55 3.00 7.24 0.34
C THR A 55 4.25 7.95 0.85
N SER A 56 4.13 8.73 1.92
CA SER A 56 5.28 9.37 2.56
C SER A 56 6.27 8.36 3.11
N ALA A 57 5.79 7.30 3.78
CA ALA A 57 6.64 6.24 4.32
C ALA A 57 7.38 5.47 3.22
N ILE A 58 6.69 5.06 2.15
CA ILE A 58 7.31 4.36 1.00
C ILE A 58 8.33 5.25 0.30
N LYS A 59 8.04 6.55 0.11
CA LYS A 59 9.01 7.49 -0.47
C LYS A 59 10.27 7.60 0.37
N ARG A 60 10.14 7.74 1.70
CA ARG A 60 11.28 7.75 2.63
C ARG A 60 12.08 6.45 2.56
N ALA A 61 11.40 5.30 2.60
CA ALA A 61 12.04 3.99 2.50
C ALA A 61 12.82 3.81 1.19
N ARG A 62 12.32 4.35 0.07
CA ARG A 62 13.03 4.34 -1.22
C ARG A 62 14.29 5.21 -1.22
N ILE A 63 14.24 6.40 -0.63
CA ILE A 63 15.41 7.28 -0.49
C ILE A 63 16.50 6.60 0.34
N LEU A 64 16.10 5.86 1.37
CA LEU A 64 17.00 5.09 2.23
C LEU A 64 17.41 3.72 1.63
N ALA A 65 17.08 3.45 0.36
CA ALA A 65 17.34 2.17 -0.31
C ALA A 65 16.75 0.92 0.36
N LEU A 66 15.78 1.07 1.27
CA LEU A 66 15.06 -0.05 1.92
C LEU A 66 14.04 -0.71 1.00
N LEU A 67 13.52 0.04 0.01
CA LEU A 67 12.60 -0.45 -1.00
C LEU A 67 13.06 -0.06 -2.40
N PRO A 68 12.92 -0.96 -3.38
CA PRO A 68 13.28 -0.64 -4.75
C PRO A 68 12.30 0.36 -5.38
N LEU A 69 12.84 1.24 -6.23
CA LEU A 69 12.03 2.15 -7.05
C LEU A 69 11.41 1.42 -8.23
N VAL A 70 12.19 0.54 -8.87
CA VAL A 70 11.82 -0.29 -10.02
C VAL A 70 12.49 -1.64 -9.85
N ASN A 71 11.70 -2.71 -9.91
CA ASN A 71 12.22 -4.07 -10.06
C ASN A 71 12.03 -4.48 -11.51
N ASN A 72 13.16 -4.66 -12.20
CA ASN A 72 13.18 -5.08 -13.60
C ASN A 72 13.26 -6.61 -13.68
N GLU A 73 12.47 -7.31 -12.88
CA GLU A 73 12.32 -8.76 -12.99
C GLU A 73 11.54 -9.06 -14.27
N ILE A 74 12.31 -9.18 -15.36
CA ILE A 74 11.91 -9.78 -16.62
C ILE A 74 11.83 -11.28 -16.32
N SER A 75 10.62 -11.78 -16.12
CA SER A 75 10.35 -13.23 -16.21
C SER A 75 10.33 -13.62 -17.67
#